data_AF-A0A1V2QT37-F1
#
_entry.id   AF-A0A1V2QT37-F1
#
_cell.length_a   1.000
_cell.length_b   1.000
_cell.length_c   1.000
_cell.angle_alpha   90.00
_cell.angle_beta   90.00
_cell.angle_gamma   90.00
#
_symmetry.space_group_name_H-M   'P 1'
#
loop_
_entity.id
_entity.type
_entity.pdbx_description
1 polymer ?
#
loop_
_entity_poly.entity_id
_entity_poly.type
_entity_poly.pdbx_seq_one_letter_code
_entity_poly.pdbx_strand_id
1 'polypeptide(L)' 'PDRLHVVEPAPLITVAGRLERKGGREMVARCPTEQDAREAADWLVDRFSRLVPGLPVTADIEAGGGQFLVILATGRR' A
#
# COMPACT_ATOMS: atom_id res chain seq x y z
N PRO A 1 -7.92 -12.64 0.57
CA PRO A 1 -7.58 -12.88 -0.85
C PRO A 1 -6.65 -14.07 -1.00
N ASP A 2 -7.08 -15.06 -1.79
CA ASP A 2 -6.32 -16.30 -2.01
C ASP A 2 -5.21 -16.12 -3.06
N ARG A 3 -5.25 -15.04 -3.86
CA ARG A 3 -4.15 -14.58 -4.73
C ARG A 3 -4.16 -13.06 -4.86
N LEU A 4 -3.02 -12.43 -4.61
CA LEU A 4 -2.72 -11.05 -4.99
C LEU A 4 -1.62 -11.09 -6.05
N HIS A 5 -1.80 -10.36 -7.16
CA HIS A 5 -0.80 -10.29 -8.22
C HIS A 5 0.02 -9.01 -8.11
N VAL A 6 1.12 -9.12 -7.36
CA VAL A 6 2.08 -8.03 -7.14
C VAL A 6 3.42 -8.39 -7.75
N VAL A 7 3.93 -7.51 -8.62
CA VAL A 7 5.21 -7.70 -9.33
C VAL A 7 6.39 -7.45 -8.40
N GLU A 8 6.32 -6.40 -7.59
CA GLU A 8 7.41 -5.98 -6.71
C GLU A 8 6.83 -5.48 -5.37
N PRO A 9 6.67 -6.38 -4.38
CA PRO A 9 6.13 -6.01 -3.07
C PRO A 9 7.22 -5.42 -2.18
N ALA A 10 6.94 -4.29 -1.55
CA ALA A 10 7.80 -3.72 -0.52
C ALA A 10 7.71 -4.51 0.80
N PRO A 11 8.77 -4.54 1.62
CA PRO A 11 8.72 -5.19 2.94
C PRO A 11 7.77 -4.46 3.90
N LEU A 12 6.61 -5.04 4.19
CA LEU A 12 5.52 -4.35 4.91
C LEU A 12 5.92 -3.87 6.31
N ILE A 13 6.73 -4.64 7.05
CA ILE A 13 7.21 -4.23 8.39
C ILE A 13 8.12 -2.99 8.30
N THR A 14 8.95 -2.90 7.26
CA THR A 14 9.79 -1.73 7.02
C THR A 14 8.96 -0.51 6.64
N VAL A 15 7.98 -0.69 5.76
CA VAL A 15 7.04 0.38 5.37
C VAL A 15 6.26 0.88 6.57
N ALA A 16 5.67 -0.02 7.38
CA ALA A 16 4.95 0.30 8.60
C ALA A 16 5.80 1.16 9.56
N GLY A 17 7.02 0.72 9.87
CA GLY A 17 7.90 1.49 10.74
C GLY A 17 8.33 2.85 10.17
N ARG A 18 8.40 3.01 8.84
CA ARG A 18 8.67 4.33 8.22
C ARG A 18 7.46 5.25 8.35
N LEU A 19 6.27 4.75 8.00
CA LEU A 19 5.01 5.50 8.10
C LEU A 19 4.71 5.91 9.55
N GLU A 20 4.91 5.04 10.54
CA GLU A 20 4.69 5.40 11.95
C GLU A 20 5.63 6.49 12.45
N ARG A 21 6.92 6.45 12.05
CA ARG A 21 7.92 7.41 12.54
C ARG A 21 7.91 8.73 11.80
N LYS A 22 7.62 8.72 10.50
CA LYS A 22 7.78 9.89 9.62
C LYS A 22 6.47 10.35 8.98
N GLY A 23 5.43 9.52 8.97
CA GLY A 23 4.25 9.70 8.14
C GLY A 23 4.61 9.73 6.65
N GLY A 24 3.77 10.39 5.86
CA GLY A 24 4.01 10.63 4.44
C GLY A 24 3.41 9.54 3.54
N ARG A 25 4.10 9.25 2.43
CA ARG A 25 3.66 8.33 1.37
C ARG A 25 4.78 7.33 1.07
N GLU A 26 4.43 6.06 0.88
CA GLU A 26 5.36 4.97 0.54
C GLU A 26 4.77 4.14 -0.61
N MET A 27 5.53 3.90 -1.69
CA MET A 27 5.14 2.96 -2.74
C MET A 27 5.32 1.53 -2.23
N VAL A 28 4.27 0.70 -2.26
CA VAL A 28 4.29 -0.62 -1.60
C VAL A 28 4.13 -1.77 -2.59
N ALA A 29 3.44 -1.55 -3.70
CA ALA A 29 3.23 -2.59 -4.70
C ALA A 29 3.17 -2.00 -6.10
N ARG A 30 3.51 -2.85 -7.08
CA ARG A 30 3.33 -2.62 -8.51
C ARG A 30 2.52 -3.77 -9.07
N CYS A 31 1.47 -3.44 -9.81
CA CYS A 31 0.48 -4.40 -10.30
C CYS A 31 0.31 -4.26 -11.81
N PRO A 32 0.06 -5.37 -12.53
CA PRO A 32 -0.03 -5.36 -14.00
C PRO A 32 -1.37 -4.80 -14.49
N THR A 33 -2.42 -4.88 -13.69
CA THR A 33 -3.74 -4.31 -14.02
C THR A 33 -4.24 -3.40 -12.91
N GLU A 34 -5.21 -2.55 -13.24
CA GLU A 34 -5.87 -1.69 -12.25
C GLU A 34 -6.64 -2.51 -11.21
N GLN A 35 -7.25 -3.63 -11.63
CA GLN A 35 -7.98 -4.52 -10.74
C GLN A 35 -7.05 -5.15 -9.70
N ASP A 36 -5.89 -5.63 -10.13
CA ASP A 36 -4.86 -6.17 -9.22
C ASP A 36 -4.41 -5.10 -8.21
N ALA A 37 -4.26 -3.85 -8.66
CA ALA A 37 -3.88 -2.73 -7.80
C ALA A 37 -4.96 -2.41 -6.75
N ARG A 38 -6.24 -2.46 -7.13
CA ARG A 38 -7.39 -2.25 -6.23
C ARG A 38 -7.45 -3.33 -5.17
N GLU A 39 -7.34 -4.60 -5.56
CA GLU A 39 -7.34 -5.71 -4.61
C GLU A 39 -6.15 -5.66 -3.65
N ALA A 40 -4.97 -5.29 -4.16
CA ALA A 40 -3.78 -5.09 -3.34
C ALA A 40 -3.96 -3.90 -2.38
N ALA A 41 -4.53 -2.78 -2.83
CA ALA A 41 -4.79 -1.62 -2.01
C ALA A 41 -5.72 -1.94 -0.83
N ASP A 42 -6.87 -2.58 -1.11
CA ASP A 42 -7.84 -2.97 -0.08
C ASP A 42 -7.22 -3.92 0.95
N TRP A 43 -6.46 -4.91 0.48
CA TRP A 43 -5.75 -5.83 1.36
C TRP A 43 -4.67 -5.15 2.20
N LEU A 44 -3.92 -4.21 1.60
CA LEU A 44 -2.89 -3.47 2.31
C LEU A 44 -3.50 -2.56 3.38
N VAL A 45 -4.62 -1.91 3.11
CA VAL A 45 -5.32 -1.08 4.13
C VAL A 45 -5.81 -1.96 5.29
N ASP A 46 -6.47 -3.10 5.04
CA ASP A 46 -6.85 -4.03 6.12
C ASP A 46 -5.61 -4.51 6.90
N ARG A 47 -4.54 -4.88 6.19
CA ARG A 47 -3.32 -5.38 6.82
C ARG A 47 -2.66 -4.33 7.70
N PHE A 48 -2.56 -3.09 7.24
CA PHE A 48 -1.96 -2.00 8.00
C PHE A 48 -2.83 -1.54 9.17
N SER A 49 -4.16 -1.65 9.06
CA SER A 49 -5.04 -1.44 10.22
C SER A 49 -4.75 -2.39 11.39
N ARG A 50 -4.18 -3.58 11.11
CA ARG A 50 -3.78 -4.57 12.12
C ARG A 50 -2.32 -4.41 12.56
N LEU A 51 -1.42 -4.05 11.64
CA LEU A 51 0.01 -3.87 11.94
C LEU A 51 0.28 -2.60 12.74
N VAL A 52 -0.43 -1.51 12.42
CA VAL A 52 -0.22 -0.17 12.99
C VAL A 52 -1.56 0.48 13.35
N PRO A 53 -2.36 -0.12 14.26
CA PRO A 53 -3.76 0.26 14.50
C PRO A 53 -3.99 1.71 14.96
N GLY A 54 -2.94 2.39 15.46
CA GLY A 54 -3.01 3.80 15.86
C GLY A 54 -2.78 4.80 14.71
N LEU A 55 -2.44 4.33 13.52
CA LEU A 55 -2.08 5.16 12.37
C LEU A 55 -3.14 5.04 11.26
N PRO A 56 -3.82 6.13 10.88
CA PRO A 56 -4.77 6.10 9.77
C PRO A 56 -4.01 5.99 8.44
N VAL A 57 -3.94 4.77 7.91
CA VAL A 57 -3.32 4.47 6.61
C VAL A 57 -4.40 4.40 5.53
N THR A 58 -4.18 5.12 4.43
CA THR A 58 -4.99 5.04 3.21
C THR A 58 -4.13 4.52 2.05
N ALA A 59 -4.77 4.14 0.95
CA ALA A 59 -4.09 3.72 -0.27
C ALA A 59 -4.54 4.57 -1.46
N ASP A 60 -3.58 4.95 -2.30
CA ASP A 60 -3.79 5.56 -3.61
C ASP A 60 -3.26 4.62 -4.70
N ILE A 61 -3.85 4.70 -5.89
CA ILE A 61 -3.39 3.97 -7.07
C ILE A 61 -3.00 5.00 -8.14
N GLU A 62 -1.76 4.91 -8.60
CA GLU A 62 -1.24 5.76 -9.68
C GLU A 62 -0.90 4.90 -10.89
N ALA A 63 -1.41 5.27 -12.06
CA ALA A 63 -1.07 4.62 -13.33
C ALA A 63 0.16 5.28 -13.97
N GLY A 64 1.08 4.48 -14.50
CA GLY A 64 2.25 5.01 -15.21
C GLY A 64 3.17 3.92 -15.77
N GLY A 65 3.68 4.09 -16.99
CA GLY A 65 4.61 3.13 -17.60
C GLY A 65 4.02 1.74 -17.87
N GLY A 66 2.72 1.66 -18.17
CA GLY A 66 2.03 0.39 -18.49
C GLY A 66 1.65 -0.46 -17.27
N GLN A 67 1.64 0.12 -16.08
CA GLN A 67 1.41 -0.56 -14.81
C GLN A 67 0.74 0.37 -13.81
N PHE A 68 0.35 -0.20 -12.66
CA PHE A 68 -0.33 0.49 -11.59
C PHE A 68 0.48 0.37 -10.30
N LEU A 69 0.79 1.51 -9.69
CA LEU A 69 1.52 1.60 -8.43
C LEU A 69 0.52 1.78 -7.29
N VAL A 70 0.66 0.99 -6.23
CA VAL A 70 -0.11 1.15 -4.99
C VAL A 70 0.76 1.88 -3.97
N ILE A 71 0.29 3.03 -3.52
CA ILE A 71 0.98 3.90 -2.60
C ILE A 71 0.18 3.95 -1.31
N LEU A 72 0.81 3.64 -0.18
CA LEU A 72 0.21 3.87 1.12
C LEU A 72 0.55 5.27 1.59
N ALA A 73 -0.42 5.95 2.18
CA ALA A 73 -0.28 7.29 2.70
C ALA A 73 -0.85 7.38 4.11
N THR A 74 -0.27 8.28 4.90
CA THR A 74 -0.84 8.68 6.19
C THR A 74 -1.12 10.17 6.11
N GLY A 75 -2.38 10.56 6.20
CA GLY A 75 -2.77 11.96 6.29
C GLY A 75 -2.41 12.55 7.65
N ARG A 76 -1.80 13.74 7.65
CA ARG A 76 -1.73 14.60 8.84
C ARG A 76 -3.17 14.92 9.24
N ARG A 77 -3.57 14.67 10.49
CA ARG A 77 -4.79 15.27 11.06
C ARG A 77 -4.76 16.78 10.88
#